data_AF-A0A5C8EZA1-F1
#
_entry.id   AF-A0A5C8EZA1-F1
#
_cell.length_a   1.000
_cell.length_b   1.000
_cell.length_c   1.000
_cell.angle_alpha   90.00
_cell.angle_beta   90.00
_cell.angle_gamma   90.00
#
_symmetry.space_group_name_H-M   'P 1'
#
loop_
_entity.id
_entity.type
_entity.pdbx_description
1 polymer ?
#
loop_
_entity_poly.entity_id
_entity_poly.type
_entity_poly.pdbx_seq_one_letter_code
_entity_poly.pdbx_strand_id
1 'polypeptide(L)'
;MNEYNSKKRYLGEFYTPLIFAKKSLEYINDVISIDELKSGNYRIWDMACGIGNLECYLDKELYKYLYMSTIDEKDIDYCKEKFRGACLFQYDYLNDDIIVSENIFNYQKLPKKLIKDLNNKNLKWLIFINPPYATSQVAGTNSKSKKNVSISKIRDIMHSEKLGESSRELYAQFMFRIYREFLEREVYLAIFSKTNYIKSNNNEKFRNNVCNYKFMNGFIFSSSNFDNTSKTTPFPVSFIIWKVSKLFNIKKENIVLDILDDNGNLTIKKNYSVVSREELLNKWIKRIRTTSSFVPLSSAIVVKKNGKDIRNKICDGFIGSLMSCGSDLQKQNLTAIFSAPQASAGSLSITKENFEKAMIIHAVRRSIKVNWLNGSEQFIIPKKSFSDNFKNDSIVWSLFSTSNQTSAMDNVFYNNKYYKIINQFYPFDYKEVYCNNSFFSYDGESRFVCDYLKNISFTKEAKDLINISKELYKYFYSNVEKVNVDKFKISLWDSGFWQIRKSLKDASLALDILKEIKIKRNILRENILKEIDNFVS
;
A
#
# COMPACT_ATOMS: atom_id res chain seq x y z
N MET A 1 15.12 -12.74 26.24
CA MET A 1 13.82 -12.61 25.54
C MET A 1 13.24 -14.01 25.47
N ASN A 2 12.17 -14.33 26.21
CA ASN A 2 11.69 -15.71 26.34
C ASN A 2 11.18 -16.28 25.01
N GLU A 3 11.43 -17.56 24.78
CA GLU A 3 11.05 -18.29 23.56
C GLU A 3 9.53 -18.20 23.27
N TYR A 4 8.71 -18.17 24.32
CA TYR A 4 7.26 -17.96 24.24
C TYR A 4 6.88 -16.62 23.57
N ASN A 5 7.53 -15.51 23.96
CA ASN A 5 7.29 -14.19 23.36
C ASN A 5 7.76 -14.14 21.89
N SER A 6 8.79 -14.93 21.54
CA SER A 6 9.26 -15.05 20.15
C SER A 6 8.25 -15.79 19.26
N LYS A 7 7.56 -16.81 19.79
CA LYS A 7 6.50 -17.56 19.10
C LYS A 7 5.25 -16.69 18.86
N LYS A 8 4.77 -15.97 19.88
CA LYS A 8 3.63 -15.03 19.73
C LYS A 8 3.91 -13.95 18.66
N ARG A 9 5.13 -13.40 18.64
CA ARG A 9 5.57 -12.44 17.60
C ARG A 9 5.66 -13.03 16.20
N TYR A 10 6.04 -14.30 16.08
CA TYR A 10 6.03 -15.01 14.80
C TYR A 10 4.60 -15.17 14.27
N LEU A 11 3.68 -15.59 15.14
CA LEU A 11 2.25 -15.78 14.87
C LEU A 11 1.48 -14.46 14.66
N GLY A 12 2.04 -13.33 15.08
CA GLY A 12 1.42 -12.01 14.94
C GLY A 12 0.32 -11.74 15.96
N GLU A 13 0.41 -12.37 17.12
CA GLU A 13 -0.39 -12.10 18.31
C GLU A 13 0.13 -10.83 18.98
N PHE A 14 -0.74 -9.83 19.14
CA PHE A 14 -0.41 -8.58 19.82
C PHE A 14 -1.45 -8.32 20.91
N TYR A 15 -0.99 -8.10 22.14
CA TYR A 15 -1.88 -7.75 23.24
C TYR A 15 -2.52 -6.38 22.98
N THR A 16 -3.85 -6.31 23.04
CA THR A 16 -4.57 -5.04 22.94
C THR A 16 -4.11 -4.11 24.06
N PRO A 17 -3.66 -2.87 23.76
CA PRO A 17 -3.30 -1.92 24.79
C PRO A 17 -4.54 -1.56 25.60
N LEU A 18 -4.43 -1.61 26.93
CA LEU A 18 -5.57 -1.47 27.86
C LEU A 18 -6.34 -0.16 27.65
N ILE A 19 -5.65 0.92 27.27
CA ILE A 19 -6.28 2.20 26.98
C ILE A 19 -7.29 2.12 25.83
N PHE A 20 -6.93 1.41 24.74
CA PHE A 20 -7.82 1.23 23.59
C PHE A 20 -8.86 0.13 23.84
N ALA A 21 -8.57 -0.87 24.67
CA ALA A 21 -9.57 -1.83 25.14
C ALA A 21 -10.69 -1.11 25.93
N LYS A 22 -10.32 -0.25 26.89
CA LYS A 22 -11.27 0.61 27.60
C LYS A 22 -12.04 1.52 26.64
N LYS A 23 -11.33 2.21 25.75
CA LYS A 23 -11.94 3.11 24.77
C LYS A 23 -12.95 2.39 23.88
N SER A 24 -12.67 1.16 23.46
CA SER A 24 -13.60 0.38 22.63
C SER A 24 -14.93 0.07 23.32
N LEU A 25 -14.95 -0.08 24.65
CA LEU A 25 -16.19 -0.26 25.40
C LEU A 25 -17.05 1.02 25.42
N GLU A 26 -16.42 2.20 25.46
CA GLU A 26 -17.14 3.48 25.33
C GLU A 26 -17.88 3.53 23.97
N TYR A 27 -17.17 3.21 22.88
CA TYR A 27 -17.75 3.18 21.53
C TYR A 27 -18.81 2.09 21.37
N ILE A 28 -18.67 0.94 22.05
CA ILE A 28 -19.69 -0.10 22.07
C ILE A 28 -20.94 0.40 22.79
N ASN A 29 -20.78 1.06 23.95
CA ASN A 29 -21.90 1.55 24.74
C ASN A 29 -22.73 2.61 24.00
N ASP A 30 -22.11 3.39 23.12
CA ASP A 30 -22.80 4.34 22.23
C ASP A 30 -23.68 3.64 21.18
N VAL A 31 -23.41 2.37 20.86
CA VAL A 31 -24.16 1.58 19.86
C VAL A 31 -25.13 0.60 20.52
N ILE A 32 -24.70 -0.05 21.60
CA ILE A 32 -25.46 -1.03 22.38
C ILE A 32 -25.24 -0.68 23.86
N SER A 33 -26.28 -0.17 24.53
CA SER A 33 -26.16 0.22 25.92
C SER A 33 -25.81 -0.97 26.82
N ILE A 34 -25.11 -0.68 27.91
CA ILE A 34 -24.78 -1.68 28.92
C ILE A 34 -26.03 -2.41 29.47
N ASP A 35 -27.16 -1.71 29.62
CA ASP A 35 -28.42 -2.29 30.09
C ASP A 35 -28.98 -3.30 29.08
N GLU A 36 -28.90 -3.00 27.78
CA GLU A 36 -29.30 -3.93 26.73
C GLU A 36 -28.38 -5.17 26.71
N LEU A 37 -27.08 -5.02 26.97
CA LEU A 37 -26.18 -6.18 27.14
C LEU A 37 -26.53 -7.00 28.39
N LYS A 38 -26.91 -6.35 29.49
CA LYS A 38 -27.28 -7.00 30.77
C LYS A 38 -28.64 -7.70 30.73
N SER A 39 -29.53 -7.28 29.84
CA SER A 39 -30.88 -7.88 29.65
C SER A 39 -30.86 -9.39 29.40
N GLY A 40 -29.75 -9.93 28.87
CA GLY A 40 -29.63 -11.32 28.45
C GLY A 40 -30.07 -11.59 27.01
N ASN A 41 -30.46 -10.56 26.27
CA ASN A 41 -30.75 -10.63 24.83
C ASN A 41 -29.49 -10.80 23.97
N TYR A 42 -28.32 -10.42 24.49
CA TYR A 42 -27.04 -10.52 23.80
C TYR A 42 -26.18 -11.66 24.32
N ARG A 43 -25.32 -12.18 23.44
CA ARG A 43 -24.11 -12.92 23.78
C ARG A 43 -22.90 -12.19 23.25
N ILE A 44 -21.81 -12.25 24.02
CA ILE A 44 -20.53 -11.64 23.68
C ILE A 44 -19.55 -12.77 23.38
N TRP A 45 -18.82 -12.69 22.27
CA TRP A 45 -17.80 -13.69 21.95
C TRP A 45 -16.53 -13.04 21.42
N ASP A 46 -15.40 -13.33 22.09
CA ASP A 46 -14.05 -13.14 21.56
C ASP A 46 -13.48 -14.52 21.16
N MET A 47 -13.24 -14.72 19.86
CA MET A 47 -12.70 -15.97 19.32
C MET A 47 -11.16 -16.04 19.32
N ALA A 48 -10.49 -14.98 19.77
CA ALA A 48 -9.03 -14.85 19.83
C ALA A 48 -8.59 -14.08 21.10
N CYS A 49 -9.18 -14.41 22.25
CA CYS A 49 -9.11 -13.58 23.47
C CYS A 49 -7.70 -13.44 24.07
N GLY A 50 -6.79 -14.38 23.74
CA GLY A 50 -5.51 -14.51 24.44
C GLY A 50 -5.72 -14.55 25.96
N ILE A 51 -5.01 -13.69 26.68
CA ILE A 51 -5.11 -13.57 28.16
C ILE A 51 -6.26 -12.65 28.65
N GLY A 52 -7.16 -12.23 27.75
CA GLY A 52 -8.32 -11.42 28.09
C GLY A 52 -7.98 -9.96 28.42
N ASN A 53 -7.12 -9.32 27.62
CA ASN A 53 -6.86 -7.88 27.74
C ASN A 53 -8.00 -7.04 27.18
N LEU A 54 -8.74 -7.57 26.19
CA LEU A 54 -9.82 -6.84 25.54
C LEU A 54 -11.03 -6.68 26.47
N GLU A 55 -11.32 -7.73 27.25
CA GLU A 55 -12.48 -7.87 28.11
C GLU A 55 -12.21 -7.41 29.55
N CYS A 56 -10.99 -6.97 29.88
CA CYS A 56 -10.59 -6.69 31.25
C CYS A 56 -11.41 -5.59 31.95
N TYR A 57 -12.03 -4.69 31.18
CA TYR A 57 -12.90 -3.62 31.66
C TYR A 57 -14.39 -3.92 31.45
N LEU A 58 -14.74 -5.10 30.92
CA LEU A 58 -16.12 -5.51 30.75
C LEU A 58 -16.76 -5.74 32.13
N ASP A 59 -18.00 -5.28 32.29
CA ASP A 59 -18.77 -5.47 33.52
C ASP A 59 -18.91 -6.98 33.85
N LYS A 60 -18.62 -7.35 35.10
CA LYS A 60 -18.65 -8.73 35.58
C LYS A 60 -20.03 -9.38 35.46
N GLU A 61 -21.11 -8.60 35.51
CA GLU A 61 -22.47 -9.10 35.32
C GLU A 61 -22.70 -9.67 33.91
N LEU A 62 -21.88 -9.26 32.94
CA LEU A 62 -21.93 -9.78 31.57
C LEU A 62 -21.22 -11.12 31.42
N TYR A 63 -20.42 -11.56 32.39
CA TYR A 63 -19.60 -12.77 32.23
C TYR A 63 -20.45 -14.01 31.98
N LYS A 64 -21.67 -14.10 32.55
CA LYS A 64 -22.62 -15.20 32.26
C LYS A 64 -23.04 -15.30 30.78
N TYR A 65 -22.89 -14.22 30.01
CA TYR A 65 -23.19 -14.12 28.58
C TYR A 65 -21.93 -14.11 27.70
N LEU A 66 -20.74 -14.20 28.31
CA LEU A 66 -19.45 -14.09 27.66
C LEU A 66 -18.90 -15.47 27.28
N TYR A 67 -18.48 -15.59 26.03
CA TYR A 67 -17.69 -16.67 25.48
C TYR A 67 -16.29 -16.14 25.16
N MET A 68 -15.25 -16.84 25.60
CA MET A 68 -13.88 -16.50 25.21
C MET A 68 -13.16 -17.76 24.79
N SER A 69 -12.49 -17.70 23.64
CA SER A 69 -11.69 -18.80 23.14
C SER A 69 -10.38 -18.31 22.56
N THR A 70 -9.37 -19.17 22.64
CA THR A 70 -8.06 -18.96 22.02
C THR A 70 -7.43 -20.31 21.70
N ILE A 71 -6.43 -20.32 20.83
CA ILE A 71 -5.74 -21.55 20.43
C ILE A 71 -4.80 -22.08 21.53
N ASP A 72 -4.35 -21.24 22.47
CA ASP A 72 -3.44 -21.62 23.56
C ASP A 72 -4.20 -21.97 24.84
N GLU A 73 -4.16 -23.24 25.26
CA GLU A 73 -4.78 -23.71 26.50
C GLU A 73 -4.26 -22.93 27.74
N LYS A 74 -2.99 -22.50 27.74
CA LYS A 74 -2.42 -21.75 28.86
C LYS A 74 -3.05 -20.36 29.03
N ASP A 75 -3.41 -19.73 27.92
CA ASP A 75 -4.12 -18.45 27.92
C ASP A 75 -5.55 -18.66 28.49
N ILE A 76 -6.20 -19.79 28.21
CA ILE A 76 -7.50 -20.17 28.80
C ILE A 76 -7.38 -20.40 30.31
N ASP A 77 -6.36 -21.13 30.77
CA ASP A 77 -6.15 -21.36 32.19
C ASP A 77 -5.93 -20.05 32.96
N TYR A 78 -5.17 -19.12 32.40
CA TYR A 78 -5.02 -17.78 32.95
C TYR A 78 -6.36 -17.02 33.02
N CYS A 79 -7.19 -17.12 31.98
CA CYS A 79 -8.50 -16.45 31.95
C CYS A 79 -9.49 -16.99 32.98
N LYS A 80 -9.41 -18.28 33.38
CA LYS A 80 -10.35 -18.90 34.34
C LYS A 80 -10.38 -18.19 35.69
N GLU A 81 -9.25 -17.69 36.15
CA GLU A 81 -9.18 -16.98 37.44
C GLU A 81 -9.84 -15.60 37.38
N LYS A 82 -9.69 -14.90 36.26
CA LYS A 82 -10.10 -13.50 36.06
C LYS A 82 -11.55 -13.36 35.61
N PHE A 83 -12.04 -14.27 34.77
CA PHE A 83 -13.35 -14.20 34.12
C PHE A 83 -14.33 -15.26 34.65
N ARG A 84 -14.47 -15.34 35.97
CA ARG A 84 -15.36 -16.30 36.64
C ARG A 84 -16.81 -16.10 36.19
N GLY A 85 -17.41 -17.13 35.61
CA GLY A 85 -18.76 -17.10 35.05
C GLY A 85 -18.83 -17.03 33.53
N ALA A 86 -17.72 -16.69 32.86
CA ALA A 86 -17.57 -16.81 31.41
C ALA A 86 -17.42 -18.26 30.97
N CYS A 87 -17.83 -18.54 29.73
CA CYS A 87 -17.58 -19.83 29.10
C CYS A 87 -16.23 -19.76 28.35
N LEU A 88 -15.21 -20.36 28.96
CA LEU A 88 -13.82 -20.34 28.49
C LEU A 88 -13.46 -21.71 27.91
N PHE A 89 -12.88 -21.75 26.71
CA PHE A 89 -12.53 -23.00 26.04
C PHE A 89 -11.42 -22.82 25.00
N GLN A 90 -10.54 -23.82 24.85
CA GLN A 90 -9.52 -23.81 23.81
C GLN A 90 -10.16 -24.13 22.46
N TYR A 91 -9.90 -23.28 21.46
CA TYR A 91 -10.48 -23.41 20.12
C TYR A 91 -9.64 -22.72 19.06
N ASP A 92 -9.31 -23.44 17.99
CA ASP A 92 -8.74 -22.86 16.78
C ASP A 92 -9.87 -22.45 15.84
N TYR A 93 -10.32 -21.20 15.96
CA TYR A 93 -11.43 -20.67 15.17
C TYR A 93 -11.21 -20.70 13.65
N LEU A 94 -9.99 -20.95 13.14
CA LEU A 94 -9.76 -21.05 11.70
C LEU A 94 -9.61 -22.49 11.19
N ASN A 95 -9.56 -23.49 12.09
CA ASN A 95 -9.30 -24.89 11.73
C ASN A 95 -10.23 -25.92 12.39
N ASP A 96 -10.76 -25.64 13.58
CA ASP A 96 -11.65 -26.54 14.29
C ASP A 96 -13.08 -26.48 13.72
N ASP A 97 -13.77 -27.64 13.75
CA ASP A 97 -15.16 -27.83 13.30
C ASP A 97 -15.44 -27.43 11.84
N ILE A 98 -14.45 -27.56 10.94
CA ILE A 98 -14.59 -27.23 9.52
C ILE A 98 -14.38 -28.47 8.65
N ILE A 99 -15.38 -28.78 7.82
CA ILE A 99 -15.30 -29.75 6.73
C ILE A 99 -15.10 -28.99 5.42
N VAL A 100 -13.85 -28.91 4.96
CA VAL A 100 -13.45 -28.07 3.81
C VAL A 100 -14.12 -28.53 2.51
N SER A 101 -14.22 -29.84 2.28
CA SER A 101 -14.81 -30.42 1.06
C SER A 101 -16.27 -30.05 0.85
N GLU A 102 -16.99 -29.77 1.93
CA GLU A 102 -18.43 -29.50 1.90
C GLU A 102 -18.75 -28.03 2.20
N ASN A 103 -17.75 -27.23 2.62
CA ASN A 103 -17.92 -25.85 3.08
C ASN A 103 -18.96 -25.73 4.22
N ILE A 104 -18.94 -26.70 5.14
CA ILE A 104 -19.86 -26.82 6.28
C ILE A 104 -19.09 -26.68 7.61
N PHE A 105 -19.73 -26.04 8.59
CA PHE A 105 -19.28 -26.04 9.98
C PHE A 105 -19.97 -27.16 10.76
N ASN A 106 -19.18 -28.09 11.29
CA ASN A 106 -19.64 -29.26 12.04
C ASN A 106 -19.18 -29.14 13.50
N TYR A 107 -19.98 -28.47 14.33
CA TYR A 107 -19.62 -28.07 15.70
C TYR A 107 -19.49 -29.26 16.67
N GLN A 108 -18.35 -29.94 16.64
CA GLN A 108 -18.02 -31.06 17.53
C GLN A 108 -17.29 -30.59 18.78
N LYS A 109 -16.41 -29.59 18.66
CA LYS A 109 -15.56 -29.12 19.75
C LYS A 109 -16.14 -27.94 20.52
N LEU A 110 -17.05 -27.16 19.92
CA LEU A 110 -17.71 -26.04 20.62
C LEU A 110 -18.47 -26.51 21.89
N PRO A 111 -18.47 -25.72 22.98
CA PRO A 111 -19.25 -26.02 24.16
C PRO A 111 -20.74 -26.15 23.86
N LYS A 112 -21.42 -27.13 24.47
CA LYS A 112 -22.87 -27.36 24.28
C LYS A 112 -23.72 -26.12 24.55
N LYS A 113 -23.35 -25.30 25.55
CA LYS A 113 -24.01 -24.02 25.86
C LYS A 113 -23.93 -23.05 24.68
N LEU A 114 -22.74 -22.91 24.08
CA LEU A 114 -22.53 -22.06 22.91
C LEU A 114 -23.33 -22.56 21.71
N ILE A 115 -23.33 -23.88 21.45
CA ILE A 115 -24.14 -24.47 20.36
C ILE A 115 -25.63 -24.16 20.56
N LYS A 116 -26.15 -24.31 21.80
CA LYS A 116 -27.54 -23.97 22.12
C LYS A 116 -27.84 -22.49 21.86
N ASP A 117 -26.98 -21.58 22.29
CA ASP A 117 -27.15 -20.15 22.08
C ASP A 117 -27.05 -19.78 20.59
N LEU A 118 -26.12 -20.38 19.83
CA LEU A 118 -26.02 -20.20 18.38
C LEU A 118 -27.30 -20.64 17.66
N ASN A 119 -27.98 -21.68 18.14
CA ASN A 119 -29.24 -22.16 17.56
C ASN A 119 -30.46 -21.32 17.98
N ASN A 120 -30.32 -20.42 18.95
CA ASN A 120 -31.41 -19.53 19.37
C ASN A 120 -31.45 -18.26 18.51
N LYS A 121 -32.44 -18.19 17.60
CA LYS A 121 -32.62 -17.05 16.67
C LYS A 121 -33.02 -15.74 17.34
N ASN A 122 -33.50 -15.77 18.58
CA ASN A 122 -33.90 -14.57 19.32
C ASN A 122 -32.70 -13.88 20.00
N LEU A 123 -31.55 -14.56 20.09
CA LEU A 123 -30.34 -13.97 20.65
C LEU A 123 -29.62 -13.11 19.61
N LYS A 124 -29.18 -11.95 20.07
CA LYS A 124 -28.31 -11.04 19.33
C LYS A 124 -26.85 -11.30 19.72
N TRP A 125 -25.92 -10.95 18.85
CA TRP A 125 -24.50 -11.22 19.06
C TRP A 125 -23.66 -9.95 18.99
N LEU A 126 -22.81 -9.76 19.98
CA LEU A 126 -21.69 -8.83 19.93
C LEU A 126 -20.40 -9.65 19.79
N ILE A 127 -19.83 -9.65 18.60
CA ILE A 127 -18.51 -10.23 18.38
C ILE A 127 -17.49 -9.14 18.69
N PHE A 128 -16.84 -9.23 19.84
CA PHE A 128 -15.87 -8.25 20.33
C PHE A 128 -14.49 -8.90 20.31
N ILE A 129 -13.65 -8.52 19.33
CA ILE A 129 -12.48 -9.32 18.98
C ILE A 129 -11.28 -8.48 18.52
N ASN A 130 -10.08 -8.94 18.88
CA ASN A 130 -8.81 -8.51 18.30
C ASN A 130 -8.07 -9.69 17.63
N PRO A 131 -8.45 -10.08 16.39
CA PRO A 131 -7.81 -11.19 15.71
C PRO A 131 -6.34 -10.89 15.35
N PRO A 132 -5.51 -11.93 15.15
CA PRO A 132 -4.12 -11.76 14.78
C PRO A 132 -3.92 -11.08 13.42
N TYR A 133 -2.83 -10.31 13.30
CA TYR A 133 -2.56 -9.44 12.13
C TYR A 133 -1.56 -10.00 11.12
N ALA A 134 -1.13 -11.26 11.29
CA ALA A 134 -0.12 -11.85 10.42
C ALA A 134 -0.63 -12.06 8.99
N THR A 135 0.31 -11.93 8.05
CA THR A 135 0.10 -12.13 6.62
C THR A 135 1.20 -13.02 6.05
N SER A 136 0.84 -13.97 5.20
CA SER A 136 1.81 -14.80 4.49
C SER A 136 2.32 -14.03 3.27
N GLN A 137 3.45 -13.34 3.44
CA GLN A 137 4.19 -12.73 2.33
C GLN A 137 5.55 -13.41 2.13
N VAL A 138 5.91 -13.65 0.87
CA VAL A 138 7.29 -14.00 0.51
C VAL A 138 8.07 -12.69 0.51
N ALA A 139 8.75 -12.41 1.62
CA ALA A 139 9.59 -11.23 1.69
C ALA A 139 10.76 -11.36 0.70
N GLY A 140 11.12 -10.25 0.06
CA GLY A 140 12.24 -10.18 -0.88
C GLY A 140 13.57 -10.64 -0.25
N THR A 141 14.46 -11.08 -1.14
CA THR A 141 15.80 -11.72 -1.03
C THR A 141 16.54 -11.89 0.31
N ASN A 142 16.28 -11.15 1.40
CA ASN A 142 17.08 -11.20 2.64
C ASN A 142 16.29 -11.25 3.96
N SER A 143 15.03 -11.70 3.98
CA SER A 143 14.32 -11.90 5.27
C SER A 143 13.67 -13.29 5.38
N LYS A 144 13.78 -13.91 6.57
CA LYS A 144 13.12 -15.18 6.91
C LYS A 144 11.63 -15.05 6.62
N SER A 145 11.19 -15.64 5.52
CA SER A 145 9.81 -15.48 5.04
C SER A 145 8.81 -16.09 6.03
N LYS A 146 7.76 -15.35 6.41
CA LYS A 146 6.60 -15.85 7.19
C LYS A 146 5.69 -16.74 6.32
N LYS A 147 6.28 -17.72 5.62
CA LYS A 147 5.64 -18.39 4.47
C LYS A 147 4.34 -19.15 4.79
N ASN A 148 4.07 -19.48 6.06
CA ASN A 148 2.95 -20.34 6.42
C ASN A 148 2.08 -19.81 7.59
N VAL A 149 2.27 -18.56 8.04
CA VAL A 149 1.60 -18.09 9.28
C VAL A 149 0.09 -17.94 9.12
N SER A 150 -0.41 -17.78 7.89
CA SER A 150 -1.85 -17.64 7.62
C SER A 150 -2.49 -18.83 6.89
N ILE A 151 -1.84 -20.00 6.90
CA ILE A 151 -2.44 -21.24 6.38
C ILE A 151 -3.50 -21.74 7.38
N SER A 152 -4.71 -21.96 6.89
CA SER A 152 -5.83 -22.51 7.67
C SER A 152 -6.84 -23.17 6.74
N LYS A 153 -7.76 -23.97 7.29
CA LYS A 153 -8.89 -24.53 6.54
C LYS A 153 -9.80 -23.43 5.97
N ILE A 154 -10.03 -22.35 6.72
CA ILE A 154 -10.78 -21.19 6.22
C ILE A 154 -10.09 -20.55 5.01
N ARG A 155 -8.76 -20.41 5.05
CA ARG A 155 -8.01 -19.87 3.91
C ARG A 155 -8.24 -20.71 2.65
N ASP A 156 -8.28 -22.03 2.76
CA ASP A 156 -8.50 -22.93 1.62
C ASP A 156 -9.88 -22.73 1.01
N ILE A 157 -10.92 -22.58 1.86
CA ILE A 157 -12.27 -22.22 1.42
C ILE A 157 -12.25 -20.86 0.68
N MET A 158 -11.64 -19.83 1.28
CA MET A 158 -11.55 -18.50 0.65
C MET A 158 -10.79 -18.51 -0.68
N HIS A 159 -9.78 -19.37 -0.86
CA HIS A 159 -9.09 -19.56 -2.15
C HIS A 159 -10.00 -20.21 -3.18
N SER A 160 -10.75 -21.24 -2.79
CA SER A 160 -11.73 -21.91 -3.66
C SER A 160 -12.80 -20.94 -4.16
N GLU A 161 -13.21 -19.98 -3.32
CA GLU A 161 -14.15 -18.91 -3.64
C GLU A 161 -13.49 -17.70 -4.35
N LYS A 162 -12.19 -17.79 -4.67
CA LYS A 162 -11.42 -16.76 -5.41
C LYS A 162 -11.47 -15.38 -4.75
N LEU A 163 -11.48 -15.31 -3.41
CA LEU A 163 -11.59 -14.05 -2.65
C LEU A 163 -10.32 -13.18 -2.67
N GLY A 164 -9.27 -13.65 -3.34
CA GLY A 164 -8.07 -12.85 -3.62
C GLY A 164 -7.06 -12.85 -2.47
N GLU A 165 -6.30 -11.77 -2.35
CA GLU A 165 -5.20 -11.67 -1.39
C GLU A 165 -5.67 -11.55 0.07
N SER A 166 -6.92 -11.13 0.32
CA SER A 166 -7.51 -11.08 1.67
C SER A 166 -7.41 -12.42 2.40
N SER A 167 -7.52 -13.53 1.68
CA SER A 167 -7.37 -14.89 2.22
C SER A 167 -6.02 -15.14 2.90
N ARG A 168 -5.00 -14.31 2.65
CA ARG A 168 -3.68 -14.41 3.28
C ARG A 168 -3.56 -13.57 4.55
N GLU A 169 -4.55 -12.76 4.91
CA GLU A 169 -4.60 -11.99 6.16
C GLU A 169 -5.47 -12.73 7.18
N LEU A 170 -4.95 -13.02 8.38
CA LEU A 170 -5.68 -13.78 9.39
C LEU A 170 -6.97 -13.08 9.85
N TYR A 171 -6.93 -11.78 10.15
CA TYR A 171 -8.14 -11.04 10.53
C TYR A 171 -9.26 -11.14 9.47
N ALA A 172 -8.93 -11.21 8.18
CA ALA A 172 -9.92 -11.35 7.12
C ALA A 172 -10.51 -12.77 7.05
N GLN A 173 -9.75 -13.80 7.45
CA GLN A 173 -10.25 -15.17 7.60
C GLN A 173 -11.25 -15.26 8.77
N PHE A 174 -10.97 -14.59 9.90
CA PHE A 174 -11.92 -14.46 11.01
C PHE A 174 -13.22 -13.78 10.54
N MET A 175 -13.10 -12.63 9.88
CA MET A 175 -14.26 -11.90 9.32
C MET A 175 -15.08 -12.76 8.35
N PHE A 176 -14.43 -13.58 7.52
CA PHE A 176 -15.10 -14.52 6.62
C PHE A 176 -15.91 -15.57 7.38
N ARG A 177 -15.30 -16.25 8.36
CA ARG A 177 -15.99 -17.28 9.14
C ARG A 177 -17.14 -16.67 9.93
N ILE A 178 -16.92 -15.53 10.60
CA ILE A 178 -17.96 -14.81 11.35
C ILE A 178 -19.13 -14.44 10.42
N TYR A 179 -18.83 -13.89 9.24
CA TYR A 179 -19.87 -13.57 8.26
C TYR A 179 -20.72 -14.80 7.91
N ARG A 180 -20.09 -15.95 7.66
CA ARG A 180 -20.80 -17.19 7.30
C ARG A 180 -21.62 -17.76 8.47
N GLU A 181 -21.07 -17.77 9.68
CA GLU A 181 -21.73 -18.31 10.86
C GLU A 181 -22.91 -17.45 11.33
N PHE A 182 -22.81 -16.13 11.21
CA PHE A 182 -23.77 -15.20 11.82
C PHE A 182 -24.72 -14.51 10.84
N LEU A 183 -24.67 -14.84 9.53
CA LEU A 183 -25.42 -14.10 8.50
C LEU A 183 -26.93 -14.05 8.69
N GLU A 184 -27.50 -15.08 9.31
CA GLU A 184 -28.94 -15.24 9.57
C GLU A 184 -29.33 -14.77 10.98
N ARG A 185 -28.45 -14.03 11.66
CA ARG A 185 -28.62 -13.55 13.03
C ARG A 185 -28.37 -12.04 13.10
N GLU A 186 -28.94 -11.38 14.09
CA GLU A 186 -28.55 -10.01 14.39
C GLU A 186 -27.18 -10.01 15.09
N VAL A 187 -26.18 -9.45 14.41
CA VAL A 187 -24.79 -9.45 14.88
C VAL A 187 -24.13 -8.09 14.65
N TYR A 188 -23.46 -7.63 15.71
CA TYR A 188 -22.54 -6.51 15.68
C TYR A 188 -21.11 -7.05 15.79
N LEU A 189 -20.28 -6.76 14.79
CA LEU A 189 -18.87 -7.10 14.76
C LEU A 189 -18.07 -5.87 15.19
N ALA A 190 -17.62 -5.87 16.45
CA ALA A 190 -16.74 -4.90 17.06
C ALA A 190 -15.29 -5.40 17.00
N ILE A 191 -14.56 -5.01 15.96
CA ILE A 191 -13.29 -5.64 15.57
C ILE A 191 -12.11 -4.67 15.56
N PHE A 192 -11.02 -5.05 16.21
CA PHE A 192 -9.69 -4.48 15.99
C PHE A 192 -9.06 -5.10 14.74
N SER A 193 -8.60 -4.30 13.77
CA SER A 193 -8.03 -4.83 12.51
C SER A 193 -7.19 -3.80 11.75
N LYS A 194 -6.44 -4.24 10.73
CA LYS A 194 -5.90 -3.33 9.71
C LYS A 194 -7.05 -2.84 8.83
N THR A 195 -6.93 -1.63 8.31
CA THR A 195 -7.93 -1.04 7.40
C THR A 195 -7.85 -1.54 5.95
N ASN A 196 -6.94 -2.48 5.64
CA ASN A 196 -6.71 -2.96 4.27
C ASN A 196 -7.93 -3.62 3.64
N TYR A 197 -8.85 -4.23 4.39
CA TYR A 197 -10.08 -4.79 3.80
C TYR A 197 -10.99 -3.69 3.24
N ILE A 198 -10.93 -2.47 3.79
CA ILE A 198 -11.64 -1.28 3.31
C ILE A 198 -10.93 -0.71 2.07
N LYS A 199 -9.63 -0.41 2.20
CA LYS A 199 -8.89 0.41 1.22
C LYS A 199 -8.16 -0.35 0.11
N SER A 200 -7.72 -1.59 0.35
CA SER A 200 -6.89 -2.31 -0.63
C SER A 200 -7.68 -2.70 -1.88
N ASN A 201 -7.14 -2.37 -3.06
CA ASN A 201 -7.70 -2.81 -4.34
C ASN A 201 -7.84 -4.34 -4.44
N ASN A 202 -6.87 -5.10 -3.90
CA ASN A 202 -6.86 -6.55 -4.03
C ASN A 202 -7.94 -7.24 -3.18
N ASN A 203 -8.63 -6.48 -2.33
CA ASN A 203 -9.71 -6.95 -1.46
C ASN A 203 -11.11 -6.63 -2.01
N GLU A 204 -11.24 -6.19 -3.26
CA GLU A 204 -12.54 -5.86 -3.85
C GLU A 204 -13.52 -7.04 -3.83
N LYS A 205 -13.08 -8.24 -4.23
CA LYS A 205 -13.93 -9.44 -4.20
C LYS A 205 -14.36 -9.81 -2.79
N PHE A 206 -13.44 -9.68 -1.83
CA PHE A 206 -13.75 -9.88 -0.42
C PHE A 206 -14.81 -8.89 0.06
N ARG A 207 -14.68 -7.59 -0.25
CA ARG A 207 -15.70 -6.59 0.09
C ARG A 207 -17.06 -6.91 -0.52
N ASN A 208 -17.09 -7.34 -1.79
CA ASN A 208 -18.34 -7.63 -2.50
C ASN A 208 -19.08 -8.85 -1.92
N ASN A 209 -18.35 -9.86 -1.45
CA ASN A 209 -18.94 -11.15 -1.10
C ASN A 209 -19.05 -11.40 0.42
N VAL A 210 -18.28 -10.67 1.23
CA VAL A 210 -18.12 -10.93 2.68
C VAL A 210 -18.50 -9.71 3.53
N CYS A 211 -18.16 -8.50 3.08
CA CYS A 211 -18.35 -7.28 3.87
C CYS A 211 -19.74 -6.65 3.69
N ASN A 212 -20.79 -7.44 3.92
CA ASN A 212 -22.17 -6.95 3.96
C ASN A 212 -22.45 -6.26 5.30
N TYR A 213 -21.79 -5.12 5.48
CA TYR A 213 -21.64 -4.43 6.75
C TYR A 213 -22.16 -3.00 6.65
N LYS A 214 -22.86 -2.55 7.70
CA LYS A 214 -23.22 -1.16 7.94
C LYS A 214 -22.31 -0.58 9.03
N PHE A 215 -21.74 0.58 8.77
CA PHE A 215 -20.88 1.27 9.74
C PHE A 215 -21.71 1.80 10.90
N MET A 216 -21.31 1.52 12.13
CA MET A 216 -21.98 2.00 13.34
C MET A 216 -21.15 3.06 14.05
N ASN A 217 -19.90 2.74 14.38
CA ASN A 217 -18.96 3.64 15.05
C ASN A 217 -17.52 3.10 14.94
N GLY A 218 -16.50 3.91 15.26
CA GLY A 218 -15.13 3.41 15.35
C GLY A 218 -14.05 4.48 15.43
N PHE A 219 -12.83 4.02 15.73
CA PHE A 219 -11.64 4.86 15.83
C PHE A 219 -10.40 4.17 15.24
N ILE A 220 -9.34 4.95 15.03
CA ILE A 220 -8.03 4.50 14.59
C ILE A 220 -6.94 5.04 15.51
N PHE A 221 -5.93 4.24 15.77
CA PHE A 221 -4.72 4.63 16.47
C PHE A 221 -3.48 4.01 15.80
N SER A 222 -2.31 4.48 16.19
CA SER A 222 -1.04 3.98 15.66
C SER A 222 -0.71 2.61 16.23
N SER A 223 -0.28 1.68 15.36
CA SER A 223 0.19 0.36 15.80
C SER A 223 1.36 0.45 16.79
N SER A 224 2.09 1.57 16.88
CA SER A 224 3.20 1.79 17.83
C SER A 224 2.83 1.61 19.29
N ASN A 225 1.54 1.64 19.62
CA ASN A 225 1.00 1.42 20.96
C ASN A 225 0.97 -0.05 21.38
N PHE A 226 1.13 -1.00 20.45
CA PHE A 226 1.26 -2.42 20.80
C PHE A 226 2.67 -2.74 21.27
N ASP A 227 2.80 -3.51 22.36
CA ASP A 227 4.09 -3.82 23.03
C ASP A 227 5.16 -4.51 22.15
N ASN A 228 4.82 -4.96 20.94
CA ASN A 228 5.71 -5.74 20.07
C ASN A 228 5.69 -5.34 18.59
N THR A 229 5.13 -4.18 18.24
CA THR A 229 5.13 -3.66 16.86
C THR A 229 6.36 -2.79 16.59
N SER A 230 6.67 -2.61 15.30
CA SER A 230 7.70 -1.65 14.89
C SER A 230 7.24 -0.24 15.22
N LYS A 231 7.96 0.44 16.11
CA LYS A 231 7.81 1.88 16.36
C LYS A 231 8.36 2.73 15.21
N THR A 232 9.21 2.17 14.35
CA THR A 232 9.83 2.86 13.21
C THR A 232 9.04 2.77 11.92
N THR A 233 8.14 1.80 11.80
CA THR A 233 7.22 1.64 10.66
C THR A 233 5.79 1.34 11.13
N PRO A 234 5.18 2.25 11.92
CA PRO A 234 3.83 2.06 12.39
C PRO A 234 2.81 2.10 11.24
N PHE A 235 1.71 1.38 11.43
CA PHE A 235 0.57 1.32 10.52
C PHE A 235 -0.73 1.61 11.29
N PRO A 236 -1.84 1.96 10.61
CA PRO A 236 -3.06 2.28 11.30
C PRO A 236 -3.76 1.00 11.75
N VAL A 237 -4.17 0.96 13.01
CA VAL A 237 -5.05 -0.08 13.56
C VAL A 237 -6.39 0.57 13.87
N SER A 238 -7.45 -0.03 13.36
CA SER A 238 -8.82 0.44 13.57
C SER A 238 -9.54 -0.45 14.55
N PHE A 239 -10.34 0.14 15.44
CA PHE A 239 -11.48 -0.51 16.08
C PHE A 239 -12.75 -0.03 15.36
N ILE A 240 -13.53 -0.95 14.79
CA ILE A 240 -14.77 -0.59 14.08
C ILE A 240 -15.90 -1.52 14.50
N ILE A 241 -17.08 -0.93 14.73
CA ILE A 241 -18.32 -1.63 14.99
C ILE A 241 -19.13 -1.66 13.69
N TRP A 242 -19.34 -2.87 13.17
CA TRP A 242 -20.15 -3.15 12.00
C TRP A 242 -21.44 -3.84 12.42
N LYS A 243 -22.58 -3.40 11.90
CA LYS A 243 -23.78 -4.24 11.87
C LYS A 243 -23.72 -5.13 10.63
N VAL A 244 -23.79 -6.46 10.80
CA VAL A 244 -23.66 -7.41 9.70
C VAL A 244 -25.03 -7.89 9.26
N SER A 245 -25.33 -7.81 7.96
CA SER A 245 -26.57 -8.31 7.35
C SER A 245 -26.44 -8.32 5.83
N LYS A 246 -27.07 -9.29 5.14
CA LYS A 246 -27.16 -9.34 3.67
C LYS A 246 -27.71 -8.07 3.02
N LEU A 247 -28.41 -7.21 3.77
CA LEU A 247 -28.99 -5.96 3.29
C LEU A 247 -27.96 -4.84 3.11
N PHE A 248 -26.77 -4.96 3.69
CA PHE A 248 -25.75 -3.92 3.67
C PHE A 248 -24.60 -4.24 2.72
N ASN A 249 -23.81 -3.23 2.39
CA ASN A 249 -22.53 -3.43 1.72
C ASN A 249 -21.58 -2.29 2.06
N ILE A 250 -20.37 -2.64 2.52
CA ILE A 250 -19.36 -1.66 2.97
C ILE A 250 -19.04 -0.57 1.93
N LYS A 251 -19.21 -0.85 0.64
CA LYS A 251 -18.96 0.11 -0.45
C LYS A 251 -19.91 1.32 -0.44
N LYS A 252 -21.08 1.19 0.21
CA LYS A 252 -22.10 2.25 0.28
C LYS A 252 -21.99 3.09 1.54
N GLU A 253 -21.09 2.73 2.45
CA GLU A 253 -20.99 3.34 3.76
C GLU A 253 -20.12 4.60 3.74
N ASN A 254 -20.55 5.63 4.47
CA ASN A 254 -19.73 6.78 4.80
C ASN A 254 -18.98 6.52 6.11
N ILE A 255 -17.79 5.93 6.01
CA ILE A 255 -17.01 5.50 7.17
C ILE A 255 -16.21 6.69 7.70
N VAL A 256 -16.65 7.31 8.79
CA VAL A 256 -15.93 8.40 9.45
C VAL A 256 -15.37 7.88 10.77
N LEU A 257 -14.04 7.85 10.88
CA LEU A 257 -13.34 7.32 12.03
C LEU A 257 -12.66 8.43 12.81
N ASP A 258 -12.75 8.34 14.13
CA ASP A 258 -12.02 9.18 15.06
C ASP A 258 -10.55 8.73 15.08
N ILE A 259 -9.62 9.67 14.93
CA ILE A 259 -8.17 9.40 15.01
C ILE A 259 -7.72 9.75 16.42
N LEU A 260 -7.22 8.75 17.15
CA LEU A 260 -6.80 8.91 18.53
C LEU A 260 -5.28 9.06 18.64
N ASP A 261 -4.84 9.86 19.61
CA ASP A 261 -3.45 9.89 20.06
C ASP A 261 -3.11 8.64 20.93
N ASP A 262 -1.86 8.55 21.38
CA ASP A 262 -1.37 7.46 22.22
C ASP A 262 -2.04 7.43 23.62
N ASN A 263 -2.70 8.52 24.02
CA ASN A 263 -3.48 8.64 25.26
C ASN A 263 -4.99 8.39 25.05
N GLY A 264 -5.41 7.97 23.86
CA GLY A 264 -6.81 7.71 23.54
C GLY A 264 -7.67 8.98 23.37
N ASN A 265 -7.06 10.16 23.26
CA ASN A 265 -7.78 11.41 23.01
C ASN A 265 -8.04 11.59 21.51
N LEU A 266 -9.22 12.11 21.18
CA LEU A 266 -9.57 12.47 19.81
C LEU A 266 -8.65 13.60 19.32
N THR A 267 -8.02 13.39 18.17
CA THR A 267 -7.22 14.40 17.47
C THR A 267 -7.99 15.01 16.30
N ILE A 268 -8.46 14.16 15.37
CA ILE A 268 -9.19 14.55 14.17
C ILE A 268 -10.19 13.46 13.79
N LYS A 269 -11.14 13.78 12.91
CA LYS A 269 -11.99 12.79 12.22
C LYS A 269 -11.54 12.62 10.79
N LYS A 270 -11.55 11.38 10.27
CA LYS A 270 -11.13 11.08 8.90
C LYS A 270 -12.10 10.14 8.20
N ASN A 271 -12.39 10.43 6.93
CA ASN A 271 -13.20 9.57 6.07
C ASN A 271 -12.36 8.40 5.50
N TYR A 272 -12.87 7.18 5.63
CA TYR A 272 -12.30 5.94 5.12
C TYR A 272 -13.19 5.30 4.04
N SER A 273 -13.50 6.06 2.99
CA SER A 273 -14.28 5.58 1.86
C SER A 273 -13.59 4.44 1.10
N VAL A 274 -14.40 3.51 0.58
CA VAL A 274 -13.95 2.45 -0.32
C VAL A 274 -13.78 3.03 -1.72
N VAL A 275 -12.61 2.80 -2.32
CA VAL A 275 -12.29 3.24 -3.67
C VAL A 275 -12.58 2.12 -4.67
N SER A 276 -13.26 2.44 -5.76
CA SER A 276 -13.50 1.50 -6.85
C SER A 276 -12.22 1.27 -7.66
N ARG A 277 -12.04 0.05 -8.17
CA ARG A 277 -10.86 -0.30 -8.97
C ARG A 277 -10.68 0.56 -10.22
N GLU A 278 -11.78 1.01 -10.81
CA GLU A 278 -11.77 1.84 -12.01
C GLU A 278 -11.41 3.31 -11.72
N GLU A 279 -11.49 3.74 -10.46
CA GLU A 279 -11.09 5.08 -10.02
C GLU A 279 -9.60 5.16 -9.67
N LEU A 280 -8.87 4.04 -9.64
CA LEU A 280 -7.46 4.04 -9.26
C LEU A 280 -6.59 4.70 -10.32
N LEU A 281 -5.57 5.45 -9.90
CA LEU A 281 -4.68 6.20 -10.79
C LEU A 281 -4.01 5.32 -11.86
N ASN A 282 -3.75 4.04 -11.55
CA ASN A 282 -3.17 3.09 -12.51
C ASN A 282 -4.09 2.76 -13.70
N LYS A 283 -5.38 3.13 -13.63
CA LYS A 283 -6.34 3.02 -14.73
C LYS A 283 -6.39 4.25 -15.62
N TRP A 284 -5.77 5.37 -15.20
CA TRP A 284 -5.86 6.65 -15.91
C TRP A 284 -5.21 6.62 -17.31
N ILE A 285 -4.17 5.82 -17.47
CA ILE A 285 -3.51 5.55 -18.75
C ILE A 285 -3.97 4.19 -19.25
N LYS A 286 -4.66 4.18 -20.40
CA LYS A 286 -4.94 2.95 -21.13
C LYS A 286 -3.62 2.36 -21.64
N ARG A 287 -3.31 1.12 -21.27
CA ARG A 287 -2.10 0.44 -21.73
C ARG A 287 -2.22 0.13 -23.22
N ILE A 288 -1.31 0.67 -24.02
CA ILE A 288 -1.21 0.40 -25.46
C ILE A 288 -0.69 -1.04 -25.63
N ARG A 289 -1.22 -1.75 -26.63
CA ARG A 289 -0.79 -3.11 -26.96
C ARG A 289 0.70 -3.09 -27.34
N THR A 290 1.47 -4.01 -26.78
CA THR A 290 2.89 -4.15 -27.14
C THR A 290 3.05 -5.02 -28.38
N THR A 291 4.00 -4.66 -29.23
CA THR A 291 4.18 -5.22 -30.58
C THR A 291 5.57 -5.83 -30.76
N SER A 292 6.58 -5.34 -30.04
CA SER A 292 7.98 -5.77 -30.20
C SER A 292 8.71 -5.94 -28.87
N SER A 293 9.87 -6.59 -28.89
CA SER A 293 10.75 -6.75 -27.73
C SER A 293 11.91 -5.75 -27.78
N PHE A 294 12.26 -5.20 -26.63
CA PHE A 294 13.37 -4.28 -26.42
C PHE A 294 14.16 -4.66 -25.16
N VAL A 295 15.35 -4.09 -24.99
CA VAL A 295 16.20 -4.39 -23.83
C VAL A 295 15.58 -3.90 -22.52
N PRO A 296 15.31 -4.78 -21.53
CA PRO A 296 14.67 -4.39 -20.29
C PRO A 296 15.66 -3.91 -19.23
N LEU A 297 15.28 -2.89 -18.47
CA LEU A 297 16.08 -2.32 -17.40
C LEU A 297 15.47 -2.60 -16.01
N SER A 298 16.34 -2.85 -15.02
CA SER A 298 15.97 -2.90 -13.59
C SER A 298 16.37 -1.65 -12.80
N SER A 299 17.31 -0.86 -13.33
CA SER A 299 17.72 0.47 -12.88
C SER A 299 18.20 1.27 -14.10
N ALA A 300 18.62 2.52 -13.95
CA ALA A 300 18.97 3.38 -15.09
C ALA A 300 19.90 2.74 -16.14
N ILE A 301 20.88 1.93 -15.73
CA ILE A 301 21.88 1.35 -16.64
C ILE A 301 21.99 -0.18 -16.54
N VAL A 302 21.19 -0.83 -15.69
CA VAL A 302 21.32 -2.28 -15.43
C VAL A 302 20.28 -3.05 -16.23
N VAL A 303 20.76 -3.83 -17.21
CA VAL A 303 19.96 -4.75 -18.02
C VAL A 303 19.51 -5.95 -17.19
N LYS A 304 18.20 -6.22 -17.21
CA LYS A 304 17.62 -7.38 -16.51
C LYS A 304 17.68 -8.63 -17.40
N LYS A 305 18.63 -9.53 -17.11
CA LYS A 305 18.83 -10.78 -17.88
C LYS A 305 18.17 -12.01 -17.25
N ASN A 306 18.03 -12.05 -15.93
CA ASN A 306 17.56 -13.23 -15.18
C ASN A 306 16.31 -12.93 -14.34
N GLY A 307 15.38 -13.87 -14.29
CA GLY A 307 14.14 -13.82 -13.50
C GLY A 307 12.98 -14.55 -14.18
N LYS A 308 12.00 -15.02 -13.40
CA LYS A 308 10.83 -15.75 -13.92
C LYS A 308 9.85 -14.86 -14.72
N ASP A 309 9.83 -13.55 -14.46
CA ASP A 309 8.95 -12.60 -15.12
C ASP A 309 9.73 -11.35 -15.52
N ILE A 310 10.29 -11.34 -16.74
CA ILE A 310 11.00 -10.18 -17.31
C ILE A 310 10.10 -9.52 -18.35
N ARG A 311 9.61 -8.32 -18.04
CA ARG A 311 8.81 -7.52 -18.98
C ARG A 311 9.74 -6.76 -19.91
N ASN A 312 9.82 -7.21 -21.17
CA ASN A 312 10.70 -6.64 -22.20
C ASN A 312 9.96 -6.15 -23.45
N LYS A 313 8.63 -6.13 -23.42
CA LYS A 313 7.80 -5.74 -24.56
C LYS A 313 7.52 -4.23 -24.56
N ILE A 314 7.54 -3.62 -25.74
CA ILE A 314 7.22 -2.20 -25.98
C ILE A 314 6.12 -2.07 -27.05
N CYS A 315 5.44 -0.94 -27.09
CA CYS A 315 4.45 -0.61 -28.12
C CYS A 315 5.05 0.23 -29.25
N ASP A 316 4.28 0.46 -30.31
CA ASP A 316 4.64 1.40 -31.36
C ASP A 316 4.66 2.83 -30.79
N GLY A 317 5.54 3.69 -31.30
CA GLY A 317 5.73 5.05 -30.78
C GLY A 317 6.36 5.13 -29.38
N PHE A 318 7.01 4.06 -28.92
CA PHE A 318 7.68 4.01 -27.62
C PHE A 318 8.74 5.09 -27.47
N ILE A 319 8.60 5.94 -26.43
CA ILE A 319 9.61 6.92 -26.04
C ILE A 319 10.27 6.59 -24.69
N GLY A 320 9.68 5.68 -23.91
CA GLY A 320 10.22 5.19 -22.64
C GLY A 320 9.16 4.44 -21.84
N SER A 321 9.43 4.18 -20.56
CA SER A 321 8.46 3.51 -19.68
C SER A 321 8.27 4.22 -18.34
N LEU A 322 7.05 4.15 -17.83
CA LEU A 322 6.69 4.54 -16.48
C LEU A 322 6.54 3.29 -15.63
N MET A 323 7.38 3.14 -14.61
CA MET A 323 7.12 2.24 -13.50
C MET A 323 6.10 2.91 -12.57
N SER A 324 4.97 2.25 -12.28
CA SER A 324 3.94 2.71 -11.32
C SER A 324 3.29 1.50 -10.66
N CYS A 325 4.00 0.86 -9.73
CA CYS A 325 3.55 -0.41 -9.14
C CYS A 325 2.60 -0.18 -7.96
N GLY A 326 1.41 -0.81 -8.00
CA GLY A 326 0.38 -0.65 -6.97
C GLY A 326 -0.20 0.75 -6.93
N SER A 327 -1.31 0.94 -6.21
CA SER A 327 -2.03 2.22 -6.11
C SER A 327 -2.01 2.79 -4.69
N ASP A 328 -1.59 2.02 -3.68
CA ASP A 328 -1.48 2.51 -2.31
C ASP A 328 -0.29 3.46 -2.14
N LEU A 329 -0.45 4.46 -1.27
CA LEU A 329 0.56 5.48 -0.96
C LEU A 329 1.87 4.86 -0.45
N GLN A 330 1.82 3.76 0.31
CA GLN A 330 3.03 3.02 0.75
C GLN A 330 3.94 2.61 -0.41
N LYS A 331 3.38 2.33 -1.60
CA LYS A 331 4.13 1.98 -2.81
C LYS A 331 4.57 3.18 -3.65
N GLN A 332 4.47 4.40 -3.14
CA GLN A 332 4.89 5.60 -3.87
C GLN A 332 6.33 5.54 -4.40
N ASN A 333 7.23 4.84 -3.69
CA ASN A 333 8.63 4.65 -4.08
C ASN A 333 8.82 3.70 -5.27
N LEU A 334 7.81 2.89 -5.61
CA LEU A 334 7.81 2.03 -6.80
C LEU A 334 7.31 2.80 -8.03
N THR A 335 7.85 4.00 -8.21
CA THR A 335 7.55 4.90 -9.31
C THR A 335 8.83 5.49 -9.89
N ALA A 336 9.06 5.36 -11.20
CA ALA A 336 10.24 5.90 -11.88
C ALA A 336 10.02 5.90 -13.41
N ILE A 337 10.83 6.69 -14.13
CA ILE A 337 10.80 6.77 -15.60
C ILE A 337 12.09 6.20 -16.17
N PHE A 338 12.02 5.50 -17.30
CA PHE A 338 13.15 4.85 -17.97
C PHE A 338 13.11 5.08 -19.48
N SER A 339 14.27 5.08 -20.13
CA SER A 339 14.39 5.14 -21.60
C SER A 339 14.15 3.78 -22.30
N ALA A 340 13.92 2.72 -21.53
CA ALA A 340 13.70 1.35 -21.99
C ALA A 340 12.56 0.71 -21.17
N PRO A 341 11.99 -0.46 -21.55
CA PRO A 341 10.97 -1.11 -20.75
C PRO A 341 11.53 -1.48 -19.38
N GLN A 342 10.87 -1.06 -18.30
CA GLN A 342 11.22 -1.49 -16.97
C GLN A 342 10.69 -2.91 -16.73
N ALA A 343 11.52 -3.79 -16.18
CA ALA A 343 11.31 -5.24 -16.14
C ALA A 343 10.17 -5.77 -15.23
N SER A 344 9.29 -4.91 -14.70
CA SER A 344 8.18 -5.24 -13.79
C SER A 344 6.82 -5.20 -14.48
N ALA A 345 5.88 -6.04 -14.04
CA ALA A 345 4.49 -6.05 -14.50
C ALA A 345 3.73 -4.73 -14.19
N GLY A 346 4.22 -3.96 -13.21
CA GLY A 346 3.68 -2.65 -12.82
C GLY A 346 4.08 -1.49 -13.74
N SER A 347 4.81 -1.75 -14.82
CA SER A 347 5.29 -0.73 -15.75
C SER A 347 4.43 -0.65 -17.02
N LEU A 348 4.43 0.50 -17.68
CA LEU A 348 3.75 0.74 -18.95
C LEU A 348 4.62 1.55 -19.91
N SER A 349 4.41 1.38 -21.20
CA SER A 349 5.04 2.17 -22.26
C SER A 349 4.48 3.59 -22.29
N ILE A 350 5.39 4.56 -22.38
CA ILE A 350 5.10 5.96 -22.62
C ILE A 350 5.22 6.20 -24.14
N THR A 351 4.24 6.90 -24.68
CA THR A 351 4.18 7.38 -26.06
C THR A 351 3.84 8.87 -26.05
N LYS A 352 3.81 9.52 -27.22
CA LYS A 352 3.44 10.94 -27.32
C LYS A 352 2.05 11.21 -26.74
N GLU A 353 1.11 10.29 -26.95
CA GLU A 353 -0.30 10.44 -26.58
C GLU A 353 -0.54 10.35 -25.06
N ASN A 354 0.33 9.66 -24.32
CA ASN A 354 0.16 9.47 -22.87
C ASN A 354 1.24 10.14 -22.01
N PHE A 355 2.18 10.85 -22.65
CA PHE A 355 3.34 11.48 -22.00
C PHE A 355 2.95 12.38 -20.83
N GLU A 356 2.00 13.30 -21.03
CA GLU A 356 1.58 14.26 -20.01
C GLU A 356 1.05 13.56 -18.75
N LYS A 357 0.14 12.59 -18.93
CA LYS A 357 -0.39 11.77 -17.83
C LYS A 357 0.72 10.98 -17.15
N ALA A 358 1.67 10.43 -17.89
CA ALA A 358 2.78 9.68 -17.31
C ALA A 358 3.64 10.57 -16.40
N MET A 359 3.91 11.81 -16.81
CA MET A 359 4.67 12.77 -16.01
C MET A 359 3.89 13.23 -14.77
N ILE A 360 2.58 13.47 -14.90
CA ILE A 360 1.72 13.78 -13.74
C ILE A 360 1.73 12.62 -12.75
N ILE A 361 1.52 11.38 -13.20
CA ILE A 361 1.53 10.20 -12.32
C ILE A 361 2.88 10.08 -11.60
N HIS A 362 3.99 10.27 -12.31
CA HIS A 362 5.32 10.22 -11.71
C HIS A 362 5.50 11.33 -10.65
N ALA A 363 5.16 12.58 -10.98
CA ALA A 363 5.28 13.72 -10.08
C ALA A 363 4.40 13.58 -8.84
N VAL A 364 3.10 13.31 -9.01
CA VAL A 364 2.12 13.10 -7.93
C VAL A 364 2.59 12.00 -6.99
N ARG A 365 2.88 10.81 -7.52
CA ARG A 365 3.27 9.68 -6.68
C ARG A 365 4.56 9.95 -5.92
N ARG A 366 5.55 10.57 -6.56
CA ARG A 366 6.85 10.82 -5.93
C ARG A 366 6.89 12.05 -5.02
N SER A 367 5.85 12.88 -5.05
CA SER A 367 5.76 14.10 -4.24
C SER A 367 5.14 13.87 -2.87
N ILE A 368 4.32 12.84 -2.67
CA ILE A 368 3.67 12.60 -1.37
C ILE A 368 4.67 12.14 -0.29
N LYS A 369 4.42 12.51 0.96
CA LYS A 369 5.08 11.91 2.12
C LYS A 369 4.13 10.93 2.78
N VAL A 370 4.55 9.67 2.85
CA VAL A 370 3.82 8.63 3.59
C VAL A 370 4.08 8.79 5.08
N ASN A 371 3.02 8.67 5.87
CA ASN A 371 3.05 8.54 7.32
C ASN A 371 2.27 7.27 7.74
N TRP A 372 2.19 7.03 9.04
CA TRP A 372 1.54 5.84 9.60
C TRP A 372 0.05 5.77 9.27
N LEU A 373 -0.62 6.91 9.07
CA LEU A 373 -2.06 7.02 8.88
C LEU A 373 -2.47 6.92 7.40
N ASN A 374 -1.70 7.52 6.50
CA ASN A 374 -2.10 7.66 5.08
C ASN A 374 -1.58 6.54 4.18
N GLY A 375 -0.75 5.63 4.68
CA GLY A 375 -0.08 4.66 3.83
C GLY A 375 -1.01 3.73 3.03
N SER A 376 -2.20 3.44 3.57
CA SER A 376 -3.22 2.62 2.91
C SER A 376 -4.13 3.39 1.96
N GLU A 377 -4.05 4.73 1.94
CA GLU A 377 -4.81 5.54 0.97
C GLU A 377 -4.41 5.19 -0.46
N GLN A 378 -5.34 5.37 -1.38
CA GLN A 378 -5.15 5.04 -2.78
C GLN A 378 -4.87 6.32 -3.59
N PHE A 379 -3.91 6.23 -4.50
CA PHE A 379 -3.84 7.14 -5.62
C PHE A 379 -5.03 6.89 -6.56
N ILE A 380 -5.78 7.94 -6.83
CA ILE A 380 -6.98 7.92 -7.66
C ILE A 380 -6.81 8.80 -8.90
N ILE A 381 -7.61 8.53 -9.93
CA ILE A 381 -7.82 9.43 -11.06
C ILE A 381 -8.33 10.78 -10.49
N PRO A 382 -7.82 11.92 -10.98
CA PRO A 382 -8.18 13.21 -10.43
C PRO A 382 -9.69 13.46 -10.50
N LYS A 383 -10.27 13.84 -9.36
CA LYS A 383 -11.71 14.15 -9.20
C LYS A 383 -12.13 15.44 -9.91
N LYS A 384 -11.19 16.37 -10.09
CA LYS A 384 -11.37 17.69 -10.70
C LYS A 384 -10.37 17.90 -11.84
N SER A 385 -10.69 18.80 -12.76
CA SER A 385 -9.69 19.31 -13.71
C SER A 385 -8.56 20.04 -12.96
N PHE A 386 -7.40 20.11 -13.60
CA PHE A 386 -6.22 20.79 -13.09
C PHE A 386 -5.68 21.74 -14.16
N SER A 387 -4.89 22.72 -13.74
CA SER A 387 -4.33 23.73 -14.65
C SER A 387 -3.20 23.19 -15.53
N ASP A 388 -2.96 23.85 -16.67
CA ASP A 388 -1.77 23.58 -17.49
C ASP A 388 -0.47 23.87 -16.72
N ASN A 389 -0.47 24.82 -15.78
CA ASN A 389 0.68 25.07 -14.92
C ASN A 389 1.03 23.83 -14.09
N PHE A 390 0.04 23.18 -13.48
CA PHE A 390 0.28 21.94 -12.72
C PHE A 390 0.84 20.82 -13.61
N LYS A 391 0.30 20.66 -14.81
CA LYS A 391 0.79 19.70 -15.81
C LYS A 391 2.25 19.99 -16.18
N ASN A 392 2.56 21.24 -16.54
CA ASN A 392 3.89 21.65 -16.97
C ASN A 392 4.91 21.55 -15.83
N ASP A 393 4.53 21.95 -14.62
CA ASP A 393 5.35 21.78 -13.40
C ASP A 393 5.64 20.30 -13.13
N SER A 394 4.65 19.42 -13.31
CA SER A 394 4.82 17.96 -13.17
C SER A 394 5.80 17.36 -14.19
N ILE A 395 5.78 17.86 -15.42
CA ILE A 395 6.73 17.48 -16.48
C ILE A 395 8.14 17.90 -16.08
N VAL A 396 8.35 19.19 -15.80
CA VAL A 396 9.68 19.73 -15.45
C VAL A 396 10.24 19.07 -14.18
N TRP A 397 9.41 18.91 -13.16
CA TRP A 397 9.80 18.21 -11.93
C TRP A 397 10.23 16.78 -12.20
N SER A 398 9.50 16.06 -13.06
CA SER A 398 9.79 14.67 -13.42
C SER A 398 11.14 14.52 -14.10
N LEU A 399 11.48 15.43 -15.03
CA LEU A 399 12.75 15.42 -15.76
C LEU A 399 13.97 15.52 -14.84
N PHE A 400 13.87 16.32 -13.77
CA PHE A 400 14.98 16.55 -12.84
C PHE A 400 14.79 15.84 -11.48
N SER A 401 13.90 14.85 -11.42
CA SER A 401 13.68 14.03 -10.24
C SER A 401 14.78 12.99 -10.02
N THR A 402 15.02 12.62 -8.76
CA THR A 402 15.96 11.51 -8.45
C THR A 402 15.42 10.14 -8.86
N SER A 403 14.11 10.02 -9.13
CA SER A 403 13.47 8.83 -9.70
C SER A 403 13.33 8.88 -11.22
N ASN A 404 13.86 9.91 -11.89
CA ASN A 404 14.17 9.81 -13.31
C ASN A 404 15.38 8.89 -13.48
N GLN A 405 15.15 7.70 -14.05
CA GLN A 405 16.15 6.66 -14.32
C GLN A 405 16.41 6.56 -15.83
N THR A 406 16.06 7.57 -16.61
CA THR A 406 16.41 7.61 -18.04
C THR A 406 17.92 7.60 -18.23
N SER A 407 18.33 6.99 -19.32
CA SER A 407 19.71 6.83 -19.74
C SER A 407 19.79 6.76 -21.26
N ALA A 408 20.97 7.04 -21.80
CA ALA A 408 21.33 6.77 -23.18
C ALA A 408 22.56 5.86 -23.20
N MET A 409 22.47 4.74 -23.94
CA MET A 409 23.51 3.72 -23.99
C MET A 409 23.59 3.11 -25.38
N ASP A 410 24.79 2.98 -25.93
CA ASP A 410 25.03 2.25 -27.17
C ASP A 410 25.54 0.81 -26.91
N ASN A 411 25.48 -0.04 -27.94
CA ASN A 411 26.02 -1.40 -27.92
C ASN A 411 25.54 -2.28 -26.74
N VAL A 412 24.26 -2.16 -26.36
CA VAL A 412 23.68 -2.92 -25.25
C VAL A 412 23.28 -4.32 -25.72
N PHE A 413 24.01 -5.35 -25.29
CA PHE A 413 23.73 -6.74 -25.67
C PHE A 413 22.61 -7.39 -24.83
N TYR A 414 21.55 -7.85 -25.50
CA TYR A 414 20.42 -8.57 -24.91
C TYR A 414 19.78 -9.52 -25.93
N ASN A 415 19.44 -10.75 -25.53
CA ASN A 415 18.80 -11.76 -26.40
C ASN A 415 19.43 -11.86 -27.81
N ASN A 416 20.76 -12.03 -27.88
CA ASN A 416 21.53 -12.18 -29.11
C ASN A 416 21.43 -10.99 -30.09
N LYS A 417 21.07 -9.81 -29.59
CA LYS A 417 21.00 -8.57 -30.36
C LYS A 417 21.64 -7.41 -29.61
N TYR A 418 22.25 -6.49 -30.35
CA TYR A 418 22.71 -5.21 -29.83
C TYR A 418 21.62 -4.15 -29.98
N TYR A 419 21.42 -3.38 -28.92
CA TYR A 419 20.44 -2.30 -28.85
C TYR A 419 21.14 -0.97 -28.58
N LYS A 420 20.66 0.07 -29.26
CA LYS A 420 20.91 1.47 -28.89
C LYS A 420 19.72 1.97 -28.10
N ILE A 421 19.95 2.44 -26.87
CA ILE A 421 18.94 3.06 -26.01
C ILE A 421 19.07 4.56 -26.17
N ILE A 422 18.07 5.18 -26.81
CA ILE A 422 17.97 6.63 -27.01
C ILE A 422 17.19 7.24 -25.85
N ASN A 423 17.64 8.37 -25.33
CA ASN A 423 16.95 9.07 -24.26
C ASN A 423 16.03 10.16 -24.82
N GLN A 424 14.78 9.78 -25.10
CA GLN A 424 13.76 10.73 -25.58
C GLN A 424 13.36 11.78 -24.52
N PHE A 425 13.79 11.61 -23.26
CA PHE A 425 13.55 12.56 -22.16
C PHE A 425 14.65 13.61 -22.00
N TYR A 426 15.64 13.64 -22.90
CA TYR A 426 16.67 14.67 -22.89
C TYR A 426 16.06 16.05 -23.14
N PRO A 427 16.23 17.03 -22.22
CA PRO A 427 15.39 18.24 -22.22
C PRO A 427 15.97 19.44 -23.00
N PHE A 428 17.21 19.37 -23.47
CA PHE A 428 17.90 20.51 -24.05
C PHE A 428 18.27 20.27 -25.52
N ASP A 429 18.39 21.34 -26.29
CA ASP A 429 19.10 21.25 -27.56
C ASP A 429 20.58 21.02 -27.23
N TYR A 430 21.18 19.98 -27.82
CA TYR A 430 22.56 19.64 -27.54
C TYR A 430 23.51 20.81 -27.81
N LYS A 431 23.25 21.60 -28.86
CA LYS A 431 24.09 22.75 -29.22
C LYS A 431 24.14 23.84 -28.14
N GLU A 432 23.13 23.92 -27.28
CA GLU A 432 23.07 24.92 -26.20
C GLU A 432 23.83 24.51 -24.93
N VAL A 433 24.11 23.22 -24.78
CA VAL A 433 24.79 22.65 -23.60
C VAL A 433 26.12 22.00 -23.95
N TYR A 434 26.39 21.81 -25.24
CA TYR A 434 27.67 21.38 -25.78
C TYR A 434 28.77 22.40 -25.50
N CYS A 435 29.98 21.90 -25.22
CA CYS A 435 31.16 22.72 -24.91
C CYS A 435 32.42 22.17 -25.59
N ASN A 436 32.36 21.99 -26.91
CA ASN A 436 33.51 21.64 -27.77
C ASN A 436 34.25 20.34 -27.39
N ASN A 437 33.59 19.37 -26.74
CA ASN A 437 34.19 18.07 -26.50
C ASN A 437 34.09 17.18 -27.75
N SER A 438 35.13 16.40 -28.06
CA SER A 438 35.12 15.41 -29.14
C SER A 438 34.59 14.04 -28.71
N PHE A 439 34.11 13.92 -27.47
CA PHE A 439 33.74 12.64 -26.88
C PHE A 439 32.44 12.06 -27.48
N PHE A 440 31.51 12.93 -27.88
CA PHE A 440 30.21 12.50 -28.42
C PHE A 440 30.05 12.87 -29.89
N SER A 441 29.51 11.94 -30.69
CA SER A 441 28.99 12.24 -32.01
C SER A 441 27.54 12.70 -31.90
N TYR A 442 27.28 13.97 -32.21
CA TYR A 442 25.92 14.50 -32.31
C TYR A 442 25.27 14.08 -33.64
N ASP A 443 24.06 13.52 -33.59
CA ASP A 443 23.33 13.03 -34.77
C ASP A 443 22.48 14.12 -35.45
N GLY A 444 22.44 15.34 -34.89
CA GLY A 444 21.63 16.44 -35.43
C GLY A 444 20.16 16.37 -35.07
N GLU A 445 19.72 15.34 -34.34
CA GLU A 445 18.31 15.13 -34.01
C GLU A 445 17.93 15.79 -32.68
N SER A 446 16.76 16.42 -32.64
CA SER A 446 16.14 16.82 -31.39
C SER A 446 15.45 15.63 -30.72
N ARG A 447 15.48 15.58 -29.39
CA ARG A 447 14.75 14.57 -28.61
C ARG A 447 13.34 15.05 -28.31
N PHE A 448 12.40 14.11 -28.19
CA PHE A 448 10.98 14.40 -28.02
C PHE A 448 10.70 15.44 -26.93
N VAL A 449 11.30 15.29 -25.74
CA VAL A 449 11.06 16.23 -24.63
C VAL A 449 11.63 17.62 -24.92
N CYS A 450 12.80 17.73 -25.57
CA CYS A 450 13.33 19.04 -25.96
C CYS A 450 12.34 19.81 -26.84
N ASP A 451 11.76 19.14 -27.85
CA ASP A 451 10.76 19.77 -28.72
C ASP A 451 9.44 20.04 -28.00
N TYR A 452 9.02 19.15 -27.10
CA TYR A 452 7.82 19.36 -26.28
C TYR A 452 7.96 20.61 -25.40
N LEU A 453 9.12 20.79 -24.76
CA LEU A 453 9.37 21.92 -23.85
C LEU A 453 9.35 23.29 -24.55
N LYS A 454 9.62 23.36 -25.86
CA LYS A 454 9.52 24.60 -26.65
C LYS A 454 8.06 25.08 -26.81
N ASN A 455 7.10 24.18 -26.65
CA ASN A 455 5.68 24.43 -26.92
C ASN A 455 4.84 24.63 -25.66
N ILE A 456 5.46 24.73 -24.48
CA ILE A 456 4.73 24.94 -23.22
C ILE A 456 5.21 26.20 -22.49
N SER A 457 4.32 26.76 -21.68
CA SER A 457 4.65 27.85 -20.76
C SER A 457 5.18 27.29 -19.44
N PHE A 458 6.07 28.06 -18.81
CA PHE A 458 6.68 27.69 -17.53
C PHE A 458 6.29 28.68 -16.43
N THR A 459 5.97 28.14 -15.26
CA THR A 459 5.94 28.91 -14.01
C THR A 459 7.35 29.41 -13.68
N LYS A 460 7.45 30.37 -12.76
CA LYS A 460 8.75 30.88 -12.31
C LYS A 460 9.62 29.75 -11.74
N GLU A 461 9.04 28.91 -10.90
CA GLU A 461 9.73 27.79 -10.24
C GLU A 461 10.20 26.74 -11.26
N ALA A 462 9.42 26.48 -12.30
CA ALA A 462 9.81 25.58 -13.39
C ALA A 462 10.96 26.15 -14.22
N LYS A 463 10.91 27.46 -14.58
CA LYS A 463 12.01 28.14 -15.28
C LYS A 463 13.30 28.10 -14.48
N ASP A 464 13.22 28.41 -13.19
CA ASP A 464 14.38 28.36 -12.28
C ASP A 464 15.02 26.96 -12.27
N LEU A 465 14.23 25.89 -12.18
CA LEU A 465 14.73 24.52 -12.20
C LEU A 465 15.35 24.13 -13.55
N ILE A 466 14.75 24.56 -14.67
CA ILE A 466 15.30 24.33 -16.02
C ILE A 466 16.65 25.03 -16.16
N ASN A 467 16.75 26.29 -15.75
CA ASN A 467 17.96 27.10 -15.90
C ASN A 467 19.15 26.50 -15.15
N ILE A 468 18.99 26.21 -13.86
CA ILE A 468 20.07 25.59 -13.07
C ILE A 468 20.41 24.18 -13.57
N SER A 469 19.43 23.46 -14.13
CA SER A 469 19.69 22.16 -14.74
C SER A 469 20.45 22.28 -16.06
N LYS A 470 20.21 23.33 -16.85
CA LYS A 470 20.97 23.63 -18.08
C LYS A 470 22.44 23.90 -17.75
N GLU A 471 22.72 24.60 -16.66
CA GLU A 471 24.08 24.80 -16.14
C GLU A 471 24.76 23.49 -15.76
N LEU A 472 24.04 22.57 -15.09
CA LEU A 472 24.58 21.23 -14.80
C LEU A 472 24.96 20.48 -16.07
N TYR A 473 24.13 20.53 -17.11
CA TYR A 473 24.40 19.83 -18.38
C TYR A 473 25.61 20.45 -19.08
N LYS A 474 25.70 21.78 -19.15
CA LYS A 474 26.91 22.48 -19.63
C LYS A 474 28.15 22.03 -18.88
N TYR A 475 28.10 22.06 -17.55
CA TYR A 475 29.22 21.63 -16.71
C TYR A 475 29.63 20.18 -17.01
N PHE A 476 28.66 19.28 -17.13
CA PHE A 476 28.90 17.88 -17.46
C PHE A 476 29.62 17.71 -18.79
N TYR A 477 29.13 18.34 -19.86
CA TYR A 477 29.74 18.21 -21.19
C TYR A 477 31.10 18.89 -21.30
N SER A 478 31.38 19.92 -20.49
CA SER A 478 32.71 20.54 -20.39
C SER A 478 33.71 19.75 -19.56
N ASN A 479 33.27 18.73 -18.81
CA ASN A 479 34.11 17.98 -17.89
C ASN A 479 33.89 16.46 -18.02
N VAL A 480 33.42 16.01 -19.19
CA VAL A 480 33.08 14.59 -19.40
C VAL A 480 34.30 13.69 -19.26
N GLU A 481 35.50 14.17 -19.63
CA GLU A 481 36.74 13.42 -19.46
C GLU A 481 37.14 13.21 -17.98
N LYS A 482 36.55 13.98 -17.06
CA LYS A 482 36.82 13.90 -15.61
C LYS A 482 35.88 12.93 -14.88
N VAL A 483 34.90 12.35 -15.55
CA VAL A 483 33.97 11.40 -14.94
C VAL A 483 34.21 9.97 -15.42
N ASN A 484 33.81 8.99 -14.60
CA ASN A 484 33.95 7.58 -14.96
C ASN A 484 32.87 7.13 -15.95
N VAL A 485 33.13 7.32 -17.25
CA VAL A 485 32.16 7.03 -18.33
C VAL A 485 31.77 5.55 -18.39
N ASP A 486 32.70 4.62 -18.14
CA ASP A 486 32.45 3.17 -18.20
C ASP A 486 31.53 2.66 -17.09
N LYS A 487 31.72 3.18 -15.88
CA LYS A 487 30.90 2.86 -14.69
C LYS A 487 29.46 3.31 -14.87
N PHE A 488 29.25 4.46 -15.51
CA PHE A 488 27.92 5.06 -15.71
C PHE A 488 27.35 4.85 -17.12
N LYS A 489 28.04 4.07 -17.97
CA LYS A 489 27.63 3.74 -19.34
C LYS A 489 27.35 4.97 -20.21
N ILE A 490 28.12 6.03 -20.00
CA ILE A 490 28.02 7.28 -20.76
C ILE A 490 28.69 7.05 -22.12
N SER A 491 27.87 6.98 -23.17
CA SER A 491 28.33 6.66 -24.53
C SER A 491 27.65 7.50 -25.62
N LEU A 492 26.54 8.17 -25.29
CA LEU A 492 25.76 8.97 -26.24
C LEU A 492 25.57 10.39 -25.71
N TRP A 493 25.43 11.32 -26.65
CA TRP A 493 25.30 12.75 -26.36
C TRP A 493 24.07 13.07 -25.52
N ASP A 494 22.98 12.29 -25.63
CA ASP A 494 21.71 12.48 -24.93
C ASP A 494 21.68 11.80 -23.56
N SER A 495 22.83 11.76 -22.88
CA SER A 495 23.00 11.16 -21.55
C SER A 495 21.90 11.55 -20.56
N GLY A 496 21.35 10.57 -19.87
CA GLY A 496 20.21 10.78 -18.97
C GLY A 496 20.58 11.52 -17.70
N PHE A 497 19.60 12.20 -17.09
CA PHE A 497 19.81 12.96 -15.84
C PHE A 497 20.40 12.10 -14.72
N TRP A 498 20.05 10.81 -14.66
CA TRP A 498 20.66 9.88 -13.71
C TRP A 498 22.16 9.71 -13.95
N GLN A 499 22.58 9.51 -15.21
CA GLN A 499 23.97 9.30 -15.58
C GLN A 499 24.80 10.54 -15.21
N ILE A 500 24.35 11.72 -15.64
CA ILE A 500 25.00 13.01 -15.37
C ILE A 500 25.16 13.24 -13.85
N ARG A 501 24.08 13.14 -13.09
CA ARG A 501 24.12 13.39 -11.64
C ARG A 501 24.99 12.40 -10.89
N LYS A 502 24.95 11.12 -11.28
CA LYS A 502 25.69 10.07 -10.59
C LYS A 502 27.18 10.12 -10.91
N SER A 503 27.54 10.40 -12.16
CA SER A 503 28.94 10.51 -12.59
C SER A 503 29.63 11.73 -11.98
N LEU A 504 28.98 12.90 -11.98
CA LEU A 504 29.50 14.10 -11.33
C LEU A 504 29.66 13.91 -9.81
N LYS A 505 28.67 13.32 -9.14
CA LYS A 505 28.77 13.04 -7.71
C LYS A 505 29.91 12.06 -7.38
N ASP A 506 30.13 11.05 -8.23
CA ASP A 506 31.22 10.09 -8.06
C ASP A 506 32.59 10.77 -8.20
N ALA A 507 32.72 11.72 -9.12
CA ALA A 507 33.90 12.54 -9.32
C ALA A 507 34.02 13.73 -8.33
N SER A 508 33.07 13.89 -7.40
CA SER A 508 32.98 15.05 -6.49
C SER A 508 32.92 16.42 -7.21
N LEU A 509 32.30 16.47 -8.38
CA LEU A 509 32.14 17.68 -9.20
C LEU A 509 30.72 18.26 -9.13
N ALA A 510 30.59 19.58 -9.34
CA ALA A 510 29.33 20.33 -9.41
C ALA A 510 28.35 20.07 -8.24
N LEU A 511 28.90 19.82 -7.04
CA LEU A 511 28.10 19.47 -5.86
C LEU A 511 27.17 20.60 -5.40
N ASP A 512 27.61 21.83 -5.59
CA ASP A 512 26.87 23.08 -5.42
C ASP A 512 25.67 23.17 -6.37
N ILE A 513 25.88 22.98 -7.68
CA ILE A 513 24.80 22.97 -8.69
C ILE A 513 23.79 21.86 -8.38
N LEU A 514 24.27 20.65 -8.02
CA LEU A 514 23.41 19.53 -7.64
C LEU A 514 22.59 19.81 -6.37
N LYS A 515 23.16 20.54 -5.41
CA LYS A 515 22.46 21.00 -4.20
C LYS A 515 21.39 22.03 -4.56
N GLU A 516 21.70 22.97 -5.45
CA GLU A 516 20.74 23.98 -5.90
C GLU A 516 19.57 23.36 -6.68
N ILE A 517 19.82 22.41 -7.59
CA ILE A 517 18.76 21.63 -8.27
C ILE A 517 17.84 20.95 -7.25
N LYS A 518 18.39 20.38 -6.17
CA LYS A 518 17.57 19.78 -5.11
C LYS A 518 16.66 20.83 -4.45
N ILE A 519 17.16 22.03 -4.20
CA ILE A 519 16.39 23.14 -3.60
C ILE A 519 15.29 23.58 -4.56
N LYS A 520 15.63 23.94 -5.81
CA LYS A 520 14.67 24.38 -6.83
C LYS A 520 13.61 23.33 -7.14
N ARG A 521 13.99 22.03 -7.19
CA ARG A 521 13.04 20.93 -7.34
C ARG A 521 12.09 20.80 -6.15
N ASN A 522 12.56 21.04 -4.93
CA ASN A 522 11.70 21.02 -3.76
C ASN A 522 10.74 22.22 -3.75
N ILE A 523 11.17 23.39 -4.21
CA ILE A 523 10.29 24.56 -4.38
C ILE A 523 9.19 24.25 -5.41
N LEU A 524 9.56 23.72 -6.58
CA LEU A 524 8.58 23.31 -7.61
C LEU A 524 7.63 22.20 -7.12
N ARG A 525 8.11 21.30 -6.24
CA ARG A 525 7.26 20.27 -5.62
C ARG A 525 6.11 20.88 -4.82
N GLU A 526 6.30 22.03 -4.19
CA GLU A 526 5.21 22.69 -3.45
C GLU A 526 4.07 23.13 -4.36
N ASN A 527 4.33 23.46 -5.64
CA ASN A 527 3.26 23.70 -6.61
C ASN A 527 2.47 22.42 -6.93
N ILE A 528 3.16 21.29 -7.08
CA ILE A 528 2.51 19.98 -7.33
C ILE A 528 1.66 19.56 -6.12
N LEU A 529 2.12 19.84 -4.90
CA LEU A 529 1.42 19.48 -3.67
C LEU A 529 0.07 20.21 -3.50
N LYS A 530 -0.12 21.39 -4.12
CA LYS A 530 -1.40 22.13 -4.06
C LYS A 530 -2.56 21.36 -4.68
N GLU A 531 -2.29 20.46 -5.63
CA GLU A 531 -3.30 19.66 -6.32
C GLU A 531 -3.40 18.22 -5.78
N ILE A 532 -2.61 17.86 -4.76
CA ILE A 532 -2.40 16.46 -4.40
C ILE A 532 -3.66 15.76 -3.88
N ASP A 533 -4.51 16.51 -3.17
CA ASP A 533 -5.77 16.01 -2.62
C ASP A 533 -6.76 15.62 -3.72
N ASN A 534 -6.57 16.13 -4.94
CA ASN A 534 -7.33 15.73 -6.12
C ASN A 534 -7.01 14.28 -6.54
N PHE A 535 -5.81 13.78 -6.20
CA PHE A 535 -5.27 12.48 -6.61
C PHE A 535 -5.24 11.42 -5.50
N VAL A 536 -5.76 11.72 -4.31
CA VAL A 536 -5.78 10.80 -3.17
C VAL A 536 -7.23 10.58 -2.70
N SER A 537 -7.51 9.34 -2.28
CA SER A 537 -8.83 8.89 -1.85
C SER A 537 -9.33 9.54 -0.58
#